data_AF-C8PMW3-F1
#
_entry.id   AF-C8PMW3-F1
#
_cell.length_a   1.000
_cell.length_b   1.000
_cell.length_c   1.000
_cell.angle_alpha   90.00
_cell.angle_beta   90.00
_cell.angle_gamma   90.00
#
_symmetry.space_group_name_H-M   'P 1'
#
loop_
_entity.id
_entity.type
_entity.pdbx_description
1 polymer ?
#
loop_
_entity_poly.entity_id
_entity_poly.type
_entity_poly.pdbx_seq_one_letter_code
_entity_poly.pdbx_strand_id
1 'polypeptide(L)'
;MNQDQVKEILLQIEESGLEFSVTFTGKASKKVNGLYKSDTHEILLHNKNFSVDNELLYTAIHEYTHHRLCELDGTRSGRVHTQRFWSYFHRLLQKAEKKGLYKITLEESPELLELTDTIRTTIMAEDGKLMKELGRLLSKARVLCKQAGVRYEDYIDRVLCLPRASAATIEKIHAFDVKPELGYEAMKVVANISNPDKRAAAEELFLHNNSPAFVRDSVKTKPQDEDPRRKLENEKRRIERTIISLQARLSELEDTLAKMPVTPFIFCFFFLLRLLSPLVADNTGVSSGQIPIPAIPDIPEVTVGGGIRRPPAPPAIQPPIFRQQNRSLLPEPETGGSKTGTAASGKSSTAKSAALNGLNAKTLSALTQNSGNLALLNNLLGSDAGLGDSVTGLQTDTNGTVLTKILTELEKLQTQTAQASQTEHARNQGTAGENTAENSVPQTTAAAELIRLRINGKEIKDDLVYTFCSSPAANGSFLYGADRRFTVNGAELNETAYFLCRKTEAQHYEITMDLRQEPLNANSFLYKLRELSPVSVEQTSDIIFWHYKASDLEVELIFRIVHL
;
A
#
# COMPACT_ATOMS: atom_id res chain seq x y z
N MET A 1 -30.34 -5.15 22.54
CA MET A 1 -30.37 -3.68 22.75
C MET A 1 -30.90 -2.92 21.53
N ASN A 2 -31.51 -1.72 21.70
CA ASN A 2 -31.98 -0.85 20.60
C ASN A 2 -31.13 0.42 20.43
N GLN A 3 -31.38 1.21 19.37
CA GLN A 3 -30.56 2.39 19.04
C GLN A 3 -30.62 3.53 20.07
N ASP A 4 -31.77 3.73 20.72
CA ASP A 4 -31.95 4.78 21.72
C ASP A 4 -31.18 4.44 23.00
N GLN A 5 -31.23 3.17 23.40
CA GLN A 5 -30.44 2.63 24.51
C GLN A 5 -28.93 2.78 24.23
N VAL A 6 -28.46 2.48 23.02
CA VAL A 6 -27.06 2.69 22.65
C VAL A 6 -26.67 4.16 22.78
N LYS A 7 -27.48 5.08 22.25
CA LYS A 7 -27.20 6.52 22.35
C LYS A 7 -27.14 6.97 23.81
N GLU A 8 -28.07 6.51 24.64
CA GLU A 8 -28.08 6.80 26.08
C GLU A 8 -26.80 6.30 26.76
N ILE A 9 -26.38 5.06 26.49
CA ILE A 9 -25.13 4.50 27.02
C ILE A 9 -23.92 5.33 26.59
N LEU A 10 -23.82 5.72 25.32
CA LEU A 10 -22.71 6.55 24.82
C LEU A 10 -22.61 7.89 25.55
N LEU A 11 -23.75 8.55 25.77
CA LEU A 11 -23.83 9.80 26.54
C LEU A 11 -23.52 9.58 28.02
N GLN A 12 -23.94 8.45 28.59
CA GLN A 12 -23.58 8.09 29.96
C GLN A 12 -22.08 7.83 30.10
N ILE A 13 -21.38 7.31 29.09
CA ILE A 13 -19.92 7.11 29.14
C ILE A 13 -19.22 8.47 29.24
N GLU A 14 -19.53 9.37 28.31
CA GLU A 14 -19.04 10.75 28.29
C GLU A 14 -20.03 11.64 27.54
N GLU A 15 -20.44 12.76 28.12
CA GLU A 15 -21.37 13.71 27.50
C GLU A 15 -20.81 14.34 26.23
N SER A 16 -21.70 14.63 25.28
CA SER A 16 -21.40 15.36 24.05
C SER A 16 -22.15 16.70 23.99
N GLY A 17 -21.45 17.77 23.64
CA GLY A 17 -22.05 19.07 23.36
C GLY A 17 -22.51 19.20 21.92
N LEU A 18 -22.11 18.27 21.04
CA LEU A 18 -22.49 18.22 19.64
C LEU A 18 -23.59 17.19 19.42
N GLU A 19 -24.73 17.63 18.90
CA GLU A 19 -25.84 16.72 18.62
C GLU A 19 -25.46 15.66 17.58
N PHE A 20 -25.81 14.41 17.85
CA PHE A 20 -25.58 13.27 16.97
C PHE A 20 -26.74 12.28 17.00
N SER A 21 -26.83 11.43 15.98
CA SER A 21 -27.80 10.34 15.90
C SER A 21 -27.11 8.98 15.90
N VAL A 22 -27.83 7.96 16.38
CA VAL A 22 -27.44 6.55 16.27
C VAL A 22 -28.51 5.85 15.45
N THR A 23 -28.12 5.24 14.34
CA THR A 23 -29.03 4.57 13.43
C THR A 23 -28.62 3.11 13.25
N PHE A 24 -29.54 2.19 13.56
CA PHE A 24 -29.37 0.79 13.21
C PHE A 24 -29.80 0.59 11.75
N THR A 25 -28.87 0.15 10.90
CA THR A 25 -29.12 0.08 9.45
C THR A 25 -30.07 -1.06 9.04
N GLY A 26 -30.38 -2.00 9.95
CA GLY A 26 -31.19 -3.19 9.68
C GLY A 26 -30.52 -4.20 8.74
N LYS A 27 -29.24 -4.03 8.47
CA LYS A 27 -28.46 -4.78 7.47
C LYS A 27 -27.17 -5.32 8.09
N ALA A 28 -26.64 -6.37 7.46
CA ALA A 28 -25.29 -6.83 7.67
C ALA A 28 -24.39 -6.22 6.58
N SER A 29 -23.12 -5.98 6.90
CA SER A 29 -22.12 -5.45 5.97
C SER A 29 -20.85 -6.28 6.08
N LYS A 30 -20.32 -6.71 4.93
CA LYS A 30 -19.06 -7.46 4.88
C LYS A 30 -17.83 -6.57 5.08
N LYS A 31 -17.98 -5.24 4.91
CA LYS A 31 -16.85 -4.31 4.89
C LYS A 31 -16.57 -3.68 6.26
N VAL A 32 -17.63 -3.28 6.96
CA VAL A 32 -17.53 -2.53 8.22
C VAL A 32 -18.67 -2.91 9.15
N ASN A 33 -18.42 -2.82 10.46
CA ASN A 33 -19.42 -3.05 11.50
C ASN A 33 -20.17 -1.77 11.89
N GLY A 34 -19.50 -0.62 11.79
CA GLY A 34 -20.04 0.71 12.03
C GLY A 34 -19.41 1.74 11.09
N LEU A 35 -20.03 2.91 11.03
CA LEU A 35 -19.51 4.06 10.29
C LEU A 35 -20.01 5.36 10.91
N TYR A 36 -19.09 6.22 11.33
CA TYR A 36 -19.38 7.61 11.65
C TYR A 36 -19.33 8.52 10.43
N LYS A 37 -20.39 9.30 10.21
CA LYS A 37 -20.45 10.37 9.22
C LYS A 37 -20.22 11.72 9.90
N SER A 38 -19.07 12.33 9.64
CA SER A 38 -18.71 13.64 10.20
C SER A 38 -19.66 14.76 9.78
N ASP A 39 -20.16 14.74 8.54
CA ASP A 39 -20.90 15.88 7.99
C ASP A 39 -22.31 16.00 8.58
N THR A 40 -22.88 14.87 9.00
CA THR A 40 -24.24 14.79 9.56
C THR A 40 -24.24 14.40 11.03
N HIS A 41 -23.06 14.20 11.64
CA HIS A 41 -22.88 13.63 12.98
C HIS A 41 -23.75 12.38 13.21
N GLU A 42 -23.71 11.45 12.25
CA GLU A 42 -24.51 10.21 12.32
C GLU A 42 -23.60 9.01 12.59
N ILE A 43 -23.93 8.23 13.61
CA ILE A 43 -23.33 6.92 13.88
C ILE A 43 -24.23 5.84 13.27
N LEU A 44 -23.72 5.18 12.24
CA LEU A 44 -24.37 4.02 11.64
C LEU A 44 -23.82 2.73 12.23
N LEU A 45 -24.72 1.81 12.60
CA LEU A 45 -24.36 0.47 13.05
C LEU A 45 -25.02 -0.58 12.16
N HIS A 46 -24.21 -1.51 11.62
CA HIS A 46 -24.68 -2.67 10.89
C HIS A 46 -25.11 -3.76 11.87
N ASN A 47 -26.23 -3.53 12.55
CA ASN A 47 -26.67 -4.30 13.71
C ASN A 47 -26.86 -5.81 13.46
N LYS A 48 -26.99 -6.26 12.20
CA LYS A 48 -27.04 -7.70 11.88
C LYS A 48 -25.66 -8.37 11.80
N ASN A 49 -24.56 -7.62 11.98
CA ASN A 49 -23.21 -8.18 12.08
C ASN A 49 -22.89 -8.73 13.47
N PHE A 50 -23.65 -8.34 14.50
CA PHE A 50 -23.34 -8.68 15.89
C PHE A 50 -24.23 -9.80 16.38
N SER A 51 -23.64 -10.71 17.15
CA SER A 51 -24.38 -11.80 17.80
C SER A 51 -24.73 -11.47 19.24
N VAL A 52 -23.97 -10.56 19.87
CA VAL A 52 -24.13 -10.18 21.28
C VAL A 52 -24.09 -8.65 21.42
N ASP A 53 -24.87 -8.11 22.37
CA ASP A 53 -24.97 -6.66 22.63
C ASP A 53 -23.61 -6.02 22.97
N ASN A 54 -22.68 -6.78 23.56
CA ASN A 54 -21.34 -6.31 23.91
C ASN A 54 -20.47 -6.02 22.68
N GLU A 55 -20.56 -6.84 21.63
CA GLU A 55 -19.85 -6.62 20.36
C GLU A 55 -20.36 -5.36 19.65
N LEU A 56 -21.69 -5.18 19.70
CA LEU A 56 -22.35 -3.99 19.19
C LEU A 56 -21.89 -2.75 19.96
N LEU A 57 -21.85 -2.82 21.29
CA LEU A 57 -21.44 -1.70 22.13
C LEU A 57 -19.97 -1.33 21.93
N TYR A 58 -19.07 -2.30 21.80
CA TYR A 58 -17.67 -2.04 21.45
C TYR A 58 -17.56 -1.23 20.16
N THR A 59 -18.33 -1.60 19.14
CA THR A 59 -18.37 -0.88 17.86
C THR A 59 -19.03 0.50 18.01
N ALA A 60 -20.10 0.61 18.80
CA ALA A 60 -20.73 1.90 19.07
C ALA A 60 -19.76 2.87 19.75
N ILE A 61 -18.97 2.41 20.73
CA ILE A 61 -17.95 3.23 21.41
C ILE A 61 -16.83 3.62 20.42
N HIS A 62 -16.49 2.76 19.46
CA HIS A 62 -15.54 3.06 18.39
C HIS A 62 -16.04 4.23 17.53
N GLU A 63 -17.26 4.13 17.01
CA GLU A 63 -17.85 5.21 16.20
C GLU A 63 -18.08 6.49 17.02
N TYR A 64 -18.45 6.35 18.29
CA TYR A 64 -18.57 7.48 19.21
C TYR A 64 -17.23 8.17 19.46
N THR A 65 -16.12 7.43 19.40
CA THR A 65 -14.79 8.04 19.47
C THR A 65 -14.53 8.95 18.28
N HIS A 66 -14.94 8.56 17.06
CA HIS A 66 -14.85 9.46 15.90
C HIS A 66 -15.71 10.70 16.10
N HIS A 67 -16.91 10.56 16.64
CA HIS A 67 -17.78 11.69 16.97
C HIS A 67 -17.13 12.67 17.94
N ARG A 68 -16.64 12.17 19.08
CA ARG A 68 -16.00 13.00 20.11
C ARG A 68 -14.74 13.69 19.62
N LEU A 69 -13.94 13.03 18.80
CA LEU A 69 -12.75 13.65 18.21
C LEU A 69 -13.11 14.66 17.13
N CYS A 70 -14.19 14.44 16.38
CA CYS A 70 -14.73 15.41 15.44
C CYS A 70 -15.20 16.69 16.17
N GLU A 71 -15.84 16.55 17.33
CA GLU A 71 -16.26 17.68 18.17
C GLU A 71 -15.07 18.45 18.76
N LEU A 72 -14.04 17.74 19.26
CA LEU A 72 -12.88 18.35 19.89
C LEU A 72 -11.90 18.97 18.89
N ASP A 73 -11.67 18.30 17.75
CA ASP A 73 -10.60 18.64 16.80
C ASP A 73 -11.15 19.20 15.47
N GLY A 74 -12.47 19.19 15.26
CA GLY A 74 -13.11 19.48 13.98
C GLY A 74 -13.03 18.33 12.97
N THR A 75 -13.60 18.55 11.78
CA THR A 75 -13.53 17.57 10.67
C THR A 75 -12.11 17.44 10.15
N ARG A 76 -11.53 16.23 10.21
CA ARG A 76 -10.15 15.98 9.80
C ARG A 76 -10.10 15.41 8.38
N SER A 77 -9.33 16.03 7.49
CA SER A 77 -8.93 15.44 6.21
C SER A 77 -7.65 14.62 6.41
N GLY A 78 -7.77 13.29 6.43
CA GLY A 78 -6.62 12.39 6.57
C GLY A 78 -6.92 11.08 7.32
N ARG A 79 -5.87 10.43 7.83
CA ARG A 79 -6.01 9.16 8.58
C ARG A 79 -6.78 9.38 9.88
N VAL A 80 -7.90 8.70 10.03
CA VAL A 80 -8.80 8.82 11.20
C VAL A 80 -8.36 7.96 12.40
N HIS A 81 -7.84 6.75 12.17
CA HIS A 81 -7.31 5.89 13.23
C HIS A 81 -5.85 6.22 13.57
N THR A 82 -5.68 7.33 14.29
CA THR A 82 -4.38 7.80 14.80
C THR A 82 -4.08 7.26 16.21
N GLN A 83 -2.88 7.50 16.72
CA GLN A 83 -2.53 7.23 18.12
C GLN A 83 -3.51 7.89 19.11
N ARG A 84 -3.89 9.15 18.84
CA ARG A 84 -4.86 9.92 19.65
C ARG A 84 -6.23 9.25 19.64
N PHE A 85 -6.67 8.76 18.47
CA PHE A 85 -7.91 7.98 18.34
C PHE A 85 -7.89 6.78 19.26
N TRP A 86 -6.86 5.94 19.15
CA TRP A 86 -6.80 4.71 19.95
C TRP A 86 -6.67 5.01 21.44
N SER A 87 -5.88 6.01 21.86
CA SER A 87 -5.82 6.44 23.26
C SER A 87 -7.19 6.84 23.79
N TYR A 88 -7.91 7.68 23.05
CA TYR A 88 -9.23 8.17 23.43
C TYR A 88 -10.28 7.03 23.46
N PHE A 89 -10.27 6.14 22.47
CA PHE A 89 -11.14 4.98 22.42
C PHE A 89 -10.97 4.07 23.64
N HIS A 90 -9.73 3.70 23.99
CA HIS A 90 -9.48 2.86 25.18
C HIS A 90 -9.86 3.58 26.47
N ARG A 91 -9.70 4.92 26.54
CA ARG A 91 -10.19 5.71 27.68
C ARG A 91 -11.72 5.64 27.81
N LEU A 92 -12.46 5.68 26.70
CA LEU A 92 -13.93 5.52 26.71
C LEU A 92 -14.33 4.10 27.12
N LEU A 93 -13.64 3.06 26.63
CA LEU A 93 -13.87 1.68 27.07
C LEU A 93 -13.67 1.53 28.58
N GLN A 94 -12.56 2.03 29.14
CA GLN A 94 -12.33 2.00 30.59
C GLN A 94 -13.41 2.74 31.39
N LYS A 95 -13.93 3.86 30.88
CA LYS A 95 -15.06 4.56 31.50
C LYS A 95 -16.34 3.74 31.46
N ALA A 96 -16.60 3.08 30.33
CA ALA A 96 -17.75 2.20 30.17
C ALA A 96 -17.67 0.99 31.12
N GLU A 97 -16.49 0.38 31.26
CA GLU A 97 -16.23 -0.72 32.20
C GLU A 97 -16.43 -0.29 33.66
N LYS A 98 -15.85 0.84 34.05
CA LYS A 98 -16.01 1.38 35.42
C LYS A 98 -17.46 1.69 35.77
N LYS A 99 -18.28 2.05 34.77
CA LYS A 99 -19.72 2.32 34.93
C LYS A 99 -20.58 1.06 34.80
N GLY A 100 -19.97 -0.10 34.52
CA GLY A 100 -20.70 -1.35 34.28
C GLY A 100 -21.53 -1.36 32.99
N LEU A 101 -21.27 -0.42 32.07
CA LEU A 101 -22.00 -0.27 30.81
C LEU A 101 -21.44 -1.20 29.72
N TYR A 102 -20.15 -1.54 29.80
CA TYR A 102 -19.46 -2.48 28.92
C TYR A 102 -18.67 -3.45 29.79
N LYS A 103 -18.60 -4.73 29.39
CA LYS A 103 -17.79 -5.72 30.10
C LYS A 103 -17.03 -6.57 29.10
N ILE A 104 -15.74 -6.78 29.28
CA ILE A 104 -15.03 -7.79 28.51
C ILE A 104 -15.41 -9.16 29.11
N THR A 105 -16.16 -9.98 28.38
CA THR A 105 -16.69 -11.27 28.87
C THR A 105 -15.70 -12.42 28.68
N LEU A 106 -14.46 -12.27 29.15
CA LEU A 106 -13.46 -13.35 29.09
C LEU A 106 -13.87 -14.54 29.98
N GLU A 107 -14.59 -14.29 31.07
CA GLU A 107 -14.97 -15.32 32.04
C GLU A 107 -16.00 -16.32 31.50
N GLU A 108 -16.65 -16.01 30.39
CA GLU A 108 -17.65 -16.90 29.76
C GLU A 108 -16.98 -18.06 29.00
N SER A 109 -15.65 -18.01 28.80
CA SER A 109 -14.87 -19.07 28.15
C SER A 109 -13.66 -19.46 29.00
N PRO A 110 -13.74 -20.54 29.80
CA PRO A 110 -12.61 -21.07 30.57
C PRO A 110 -11.40 -21.42 29.67
N GLU A 111 -11.65 -21.93 28.47
CA GLU A 111 -10.60 -22.24 27.48
C GLU A 111 -9.83 -20.97 27.06
N LEU A 112 -10.54 -19.86 26.86
CA LEU A 112 -9.91 -18.59 26.52
C LEU A 112 -9.10 -18.02 27.69
N LEU A 113 -9.54 -18.22 28.93
CA LEU A 113 -8.79 -17.82 30.13
C LEU A 113 -7.49 -18.61 30.26
N GLU A 114 -7.54 -19.94 30.11
CA GLU A 114 -6.35 -20.80 30.17
C GLU A 114 -5.36 -20.47 29.05
N LEU A 115 -5.85 -20.26 27.84
CA LEU A 115 -5.02 -19.81 26.72
C LEU A 115 -4.41 -18.43 26.97
N THR A 116 -5.20 -17.49 27.50
CA THR A 116 -4.71 -16.15 27.84
C THR A 116 -3.62 -16.19 28.90
N ASP A 117 -3.78 -17.04 29.92
CA ASP A 117 -2.75 -17.24 30.94
C ASP A 117 -1.47 -17.79 30.32
N THR A 118 -1.56 -18.86 29.52
CA THR A 118 -0.42 -19.46 28.81
C THR A 118 0.31 -18.43 27.93
N ILE A 119 -0.43 -17.60 27.18
CA ILE A 119 0.16 -16.56 26.33
C ILE A 119 0.92 -15.54 27.19
N ARG A 120 0.34 -15.10 28.32
CA ARG A 120 0.93 -14.04 29.16
C ARG A 120 2.10 -14.53 30.00
N THR A 121 1.92 -15.65 30.70
CA THR A 121 2.86 -16.13 31.73
C THR A 121 4.00 -16.95 31.14
N THR A 122 3.73 -17.72 30.09
CA THR A 122 4.74 -18.52 29.39
C THR A 122 5.34 -17.73 28.24
N ILE A 123 4.57 -17.50 27.17
CA ILE A 123 5.12 -17.03 25.90
C ILE A 123 5.65 -15.59 25.99
N MET A 124 4.81 -14.64 26.45
CA MET A 124 5.20 -13.23 26.50
C MET A 124 6.31 -12.96 27.51
N ALA A 125 6.26 -13.58 28.69
CA ALA A 125 7.28 -13.39 29.71
C ALA A 125 8.62 -14.03 29.31
N GLU A 126 8.61 -15.21 28.68
CA GLU A 126 9.83 -15.86 28.16
C GLU A 126 10.44 -15.05 27.01
N ASP A 127 9.62 -14.57 26.06
CA ASP A 127 10.07 -13.70 24.98
C ASP A 127 10.73 -12.42 25.54
N GLY A 128 10.12 -11.79 26.55
CA GLY A 128 10.72 -10.66 27.24
C GLY A 128 12.07 -10.98 27.91
N LYS A 129 12.22 -12.16 28.52
CA LYS A 129 13.48 -12.62 29.13
C LYS A 129 14.55 -12.85 28.07
N LEU A 130 14.21 -13.53 26.98
CA LEU A 130 15.13 -13.80 25.86
C LEU A 130 15.62 -12.50 25.22
N MET A 131 14.73 -11.54 24.99
CA MET A 131 15.11 -10.25 24.40
C MET A 131 15.97 -9.42 25.35
N LYS A 132 15.73 -9.46 26.66
CA LYS A 132 16.61 -8.82 27.65
C LYS A 132 18.00 -9.44 27.67
N GLU A 133 18.08 -10.77 27.57
CA GLU A 133 19.35 -11.49 27.50
C GLU A 133 20.10 -11.21 26.19
N LEU A 134 19.40 -11.13 25.06
CA LEU A 134 19.97 -10.68 23.80
C LEU A 134 20.57 -9.28 23.93
N GLY A 135 19.90 -8.36 24.62
CA GLY A 135 20.44 -7.02 24.89
C GLY A 135 21.75 -7.02 25.69
N ARG A 136 21.87 -7.92 26.67
CA ARG A 136 23.12 -8.15 27.42
C ARG A 136 24.22 -8.68 26.51
N LEU A 137 23.91 -9.66 25.66
CA LEU A 137 24.86 -10.25 24.71
C LEU A 137 25.33 -9.25 23.64
N LEU A 138 24.43 -8.44 23.09
CA LEU A 138 24.75 -7.37 22.15
C LEU A 138 25.70 -6.33 22.77
N SER A 139 25.43 -5.94 24.02
CA SER A 139 26.31 -5.03 24.77
C SER A 139 27.72 -5.61 24.94
N LYS A 140 27.84 -6.91 25.22
CA LYS A 140 29.13 -7.62 25.29
C LYS A 140 29.79 -7.72 23.92
N ALA A 141 29.04 -8.04 22.87
CA ALA A 141 29.53 -8.14 21.50
C ALA A 141 30.12 -6.82 21.02
N ARG A 142 29.51 -5.66 21.35
CA ARG A 142 30.07 -4.35 21.02
C ARG A 142 31.47 -4.14 21.59
N VAL A 143 31.71 -4.54 22.84
CA VAL A 143 33.03 -4.46 23.48
C VAL A 143 34.04 -5.36 22.76
N LEU A 144 33.65 -6.59 22.44
CA LEU A 144 34.50 -7.55 21.75
C LEU A 144 34.82 -7.13 20.30
N CYS A 145 33.84 -6.61 19.55
CA CYS A 145 34.05 -6.06 18.22
C CYS A 145 35.09 -4.95 18.24
N LYS A 146 34.99 -4.02 19.21
CA LYS A 146 35.98 -2.94 19.39
C LYS A 146 37.39 -3.49 19.67
N GLN A 147 37.52 -4.52 20.50
CA GLN A 147 38.80 -5.15 20.81
C GLN A 147 39.40 -5.90 19.60
N ALA A 148 38.55 -6.53 18.79
CA ALA A 148 38.96 -7.29 17.61
C ALA A 148 39.16 -6.42 16.35
N GLY A 149 38.94 -5.11 16.43
CA GLY A 149 38.97 -4.22 15.25
C GLY A 149 37.83 -4.47 14.25
N VAL A 150 36.77 -5.16 14.67
CA VAL A 150 35.57 -5.44 13.86
C VAL A 150 34.58 -4.30 14.04
N ARG A 151 34.03 -3.80 12.93
CA ARG A 151 32.98 -2.76 12.98
C ARG A 151 31.68 -3.36 13.51
N TYR A 152 31.15 -2.82 14.60
CA TYR A 152 29.95 -3.37 15.24
C TYR A 152 28.73 -3.34 14.31
N GLU A 153 28.59 -2.31 13.48
CA GLU A 153 27.48 -2.25 12.52
C GLU A 153 27.54 -3.40 11.49
N ASP A 154 28.74 -3.79 11.06
CA ASP A 154 28.92 -4.89 10.11
C ASP A 154 28.57 -6.23 10.74
N TYR A 155 28.95 -6.41 12.02
CA TYR A 155 28.54 -7.55 12.83
C TYR A 155 27.01 -7.64 12.98
N ILE A 156 26.34 -6.51 13.23
CA ILE A 156 24.88 -6.46 13.39
C ILE A 156 24.17 -6.76 12.06
N ASP A 157 24.57 -6.09 10.98
CA ASP A 157 23.86 -6.16 9.70
C ASP A 157 24.12 -7.46 8.95
N ARG A 158 25.37 -7.97 8.95
CA ARG A 158 25.79 -9.09 8.09
C ARG A 158 25.95 -10.41 8.82
N VAL A 159 26.32 -10.38 10.10
CA VAL A 159 26.54 -11.61 10.88
C VAL A 159 25.25 -11.98 11.62
N LEU A 160 24.65 -11.02 12.33
CA LEU A 160 23.42 -11.24 13.07
C LEU A 160 22.14 -10.97 12.25
N CYS A 161 22.27 -10.32 11.10
CA CYS A 161 21.15 -9.97 10.22
C CYS A 161 20.03 -9.19 10.94
N LEU A 162 20.40 -8.34 11.90
CA LEU A 162 19.46 -7.55 12.69
C LEU A 162 19.37 -6.11 12.18
N PRO A 163 18.16 -5.51 12.09
CA PRO A 163 18.05 -4.08 11.85
C PRO A 163 18.72 -3.31 13.00
N ARG A 164 19.61 -2.36 12.67
CA ARG A 164 20.34 -1.55 13.68
C ARG A 164 19.42 -0.89 14.71
N ALA A 165 18.26 -0.39 14.27
CA ALA A 165 17.27 0.23 15.16
C ALA A 165 16.69 -0.77 16.19
N SER A 166 16.48 -2.03 15.77
CA SER A 166 16.03 -3.10 16.65
C SER A 166 17.13 -3.46 17.65
N ALA A 167 18.36 -3.67 17.18
CA ALA A 167 19.51 -3.96 18.04
C ALA A 167 19.73 -2.87 19.10
N ALA A 168 19.68 -1.60 18.72
CA ALA A 168 19.78 -0.47 19.64
C ALA A 168 18.64 -0.44 20.67
N THR A 169 17.42 -0.82 20.28
CA THR A 169 16.29 -0.91 21.21
C THR A 169 16.47 -2.09 22.19
N ILE A 170 16.92 -3.24 21.71
CA ILE A 170 17.18 -4.44 22.51
C ILE A 170 18.30 -4.19 23.54
N GLU A 171 19.36 -3.48 23.16
CA GLU A 171 20.39 -3.04 24.11
C GLU A 171 19.83 -2.11 25.19
N LYS A 172 18.96 -1.15 24.82
CA LYS A 172 18.31 -0.25 25.80
C LYS A 172 17.42 -1.02 26.77
N ILE A 173 16.73 -2.07 26.31
CA ILE A 173 15.92 -2.93 27.17
C ILE A 173 16.76 -3.51 28.32
N HIS A 174 17.95 -4.01 28.01
CA HIS A 174 18.89 -4.49 29.03
C HIS A 174 19.44 -3.34 29.87
N ALA A 175 19.92 -2.26 29.23
CA ALA A 175 20.57 -1.14 29.90
C ALA A 175 19.66 -0.39 30.88
N PHE A 176 18.36 -0.33 30.59
CA PHE A 176 17.35 0.29 31.45
C PHE A 176 16.67 -0.70 32.41
N ASP A 177 17.11 -1.96 32.42
CA ASP A 177 16.59 -3.03 33.27
C ASP A 177 15.07 -3.22 33.16
N VAL A 178 14.49 -3.06 31.96
CA VAL A 178 13.04 -3.14 31.77
C VAL A 178 12.51 -4.52 32.19
N LYS A 179 11.35 -4.55 32.85
CA LYS A 179 10.72 -5.79 33.37
C LYS A 179 10.35 -6.76 32.23
N PRO A 180 10.88 -8.00 32.23
CA PRO A 180 10.58 -9.00 31.19
C PRO A 180 9.11 -9.43 31.13
N GLU A 181 8.41 -9.38 32.25
CA GLU A 181 6.99 -9.76 32.39
C GLU A 181 6.05 -8.94 31.50
N LEU A 182 6.51 -7.78 31.02
CA LEU A 182 5.79 -6.94 30.07
C LEU A 182 5.69 -7.55 28.67
N GLY A 183 6.61 -8.46 28.31
CA GLY A 183 6.82 -8.97 26.96
C GLY A 183 7.49 -7.96 26.02
N TYR A 184 8.15 -8.48 24.97
CA TYR A 184 9.07 -7.68 24.13
C TYR A 184 8.41 -6.44 23.49
N GLU A 185 7.17 -6.55 23.01
CA GLU A 185 6.47 -5.44 22.37
C GLU A 185 6.26 -4.24 23.31
N ALA A 186 5.87 -4.48 24.56
CA ALA A 186 5.73 -3.43 25.56
C ALA A 186 7.11 -2.91 26.00
N MET A 187 8.09 -3.80 26.17
CA MET A 187 9.46 -3.43 26.52
C MET A 187 10.08 -2.47 25.50
N LYS A 188 9.83 -2.65 24.19
CA LYS A 188 10.27 -1.71 23.14
C LYS A 188 9.70 -0.31 23.32
N VAL A 189 8.44 -0.20 23.72
CA VAL A 189 7.80 1.11 23.96
C VAL A 189 8.46 1.78 25.16
N VAL A 190 8.64 1.04 26.25
CA VAL A 190 9.25 1.52 27.49
C VAL A 190 10.71 1.94 27.29
N ALA A 191 11.50 1.10 26.61
CA ALA A 191 12.92 1.35 26.36
C ALA A 191 13.19 2.59 25.48
N ASN A 192 12.21 3.05 24.71
CA ASN A 192 12.31 4.26 23.91
C ASN A 192 11.93 5.54 24.66
N ILE A 193 11.55 5.45 25.94
CA ILE A 193 11.31 6.60 26.81
C ILE A 193 12.64 6.99 27.48
N SER A 194 13.13 8.20 27.18
CA SER A 194 14.40 8.69 27.71
C SER A 194 14.35 9.03 29.21
N ASN A 195 13.26 9.63 29.68
CA ASN A 195 13.11 10.07 31.08
C ASN A 195 12.82 8.84 31.99
N PRO A 196 13.61 8.60 33.05
CA PRO A 196 13.44 7.45 33.95
C PRO A 196 12.08 7.40 34.66
N ASP A 197 11.59 8.51 35.21
CA ASP A 197 10.32 8.55 35.96
C ASP A 197 9.13 8.23 35.03
N LYS A 198 9.16 8.82 33.83
CA LYS A 198 8.17 8.54 32.79
C LYS A 198 8.23 7.09 32.30
N ARG A 199 9.41 6.48 32.31
CA ARG A 199 9.61 5.07 31.95
C ARG A 199 8.99 4.17 33.00
N ALA A 200 9.26 4.40 34.28
CA ALA A 200 8.66 3.66 35.38
C ALA A 200 7.12 3.75 35.37
N ALA A 201 6.58 4.96 35.17
CA ALA A 201 5.13 5.15 35.02
C ALA A 201 4.56 4.36 33.81
N ALA A 202 5.29 4.31 32.69
CA ALA A 202 4.87 3.51 31.54
C ALA A 202 4.84 2.01 31.82
N GLU A 203 5.82 1.50 32.58
CA GLU A 203 5.83 0.09 33.02
C GLU A 203 4.62 -0.22 33.89
N GLU A 204 4.31 0.61 34.89
CA GLU A 204 3.14 0.43 35.74
C GLU A 204 1.84 0.43 34.93
N LEU A 205 1.69 1.35 33.97
CA LEU A 205 0.51 1.37 33.12
C LEU A 205 0.34 0.08 32.32
N PHE A 206 1.42 -0.49 31.78
CA PHE A 206 1.37 -1.78 31.09
C PHE A 206 1.06 -2.94 32.03
N LEU A 207 1.60 -2.95 33.25
CA LEU A 207 1.26 -3.95 34.27
C LEU A 207 -0.22 -3.89 34.67
N HIS A 208 -0.82 -2.70 34.64
CA HIS A 208 -2.26 -2.50 34.81
C HIS A 208 -3.08 -2.76 33.53
N ASN A 209 -2.54 -3.49 32.55
CA ASN A 209 -3.20 -3.87 31.30
C ASN A 209 -3.71 -2.70 30.44
N ASN A 210 -3.09 -1.52 30.54
CA ASN A 210 -3.42 -0.43 29.63
C ASN A 210 -2.88 -0.69 28.23
N SER A 211 -3.60 -0.21 27.21
CA SER A 211 -3.19 -0.41 25.82
C SER A 211 -1.92 0.38 25.48
N PRO A 212 -1.08 -0.10 24.53
CA PRO A 212 0.08 0.64 24.06
C PRO A 212 -0.28 2.04 23.55
N ALA A 213 -1.50 2.19 23.04
CA ALA A 213 -1.99 3.47 22.56
C ALA A 213 -2.11 4.50 23.70
N PHE A 214 -2.73 4.07 24.79
CA PHE A 214 -2.94 4.87 25.98
C PHE A 214 -1.62 5.20 26.69
N VAL A 215 -0.71 4.23 26.82
CA VAL A 215 0.59 4.43 27.50
C VAL A 215 1.42 5.49 26.80
N ARG A 216 1.60 5.38 25.48
CA ARG A 216 2.39 6.36 24.71
C ARG A 216 1.78 7.75 24.75
N ASP A 217 0.46 7.86 24.82
CA ASP A 217 -0.23 9.16 24.91
C ASP A 217 -0.10 9.78 26.30
N SER A 218 -0.16 8.96 27.36
CA SER A 218 0.01 9.38 28.75
C SER A 218 1.42 9.89 29.06
N VAL A 219 2.43 9.30 28.41
CA VAL A 219 3.85 9.66 28.60
C VAL A 219 4.29 10.88 27.78
N LYS A 220 3.57 11.18 26.69
CA LYS A 220 3.86 12.35 25.85
C LYS A 220 3.82 13.61 26.71
N THR A 221 4.86 14.42 26.56
CA THR A 221 4.83 15.79 27.09
C THR A 221 3.69 16.51 26.37
N LYS A 222 2.72 17.03 27.12
CA LYS A 222 1.65 17.86 26.54
C LYS A 222 2.34 19.00 25.78
N PRO A 223 1.99 19.23 24.51
CA PRO A 223 2.40 20.46 23.83
C PRO A 223 1.99 21.61 24.74
N GLN A 224 2.93 22.54 24.96
CA GLN A 224 2.59 23.81 25.60
C GLN A 224 1.40 24.40 24.83
N ASP A 225 0.47 25.05 25.54
CA ASP A 225 -0.73 25.62 24.92
C ASP A 225 -0.30 26.71 23.93
N GLU A 226 -0.05 26.32 22.68
CA GLU A 226 0.33 27.23 21.61
C GLU A 226 -0.89 28.06 21.26
N ASP A 227 -0.72 29.39 21.27
CA ASP A 227 -1.75 30.34 20.84
C ASP A 227 -2.43 29.84 19.54
N PRO A 228 -3.77 29.60 19.56
CA PRO A 228 -4.51 29.11 18.40
C PRO A 228 -4.24 29.90 17.12
N ARG A 229 -4.00 31.21 17.25
CA ARG A 229 -3.64 32.07 16.14
C ARG A 229 -2.30 31.71 15.52
N ARG A 230 -1.27 31.45 16.34
CA ARG A 230 0.05 31.01 15.87
C ARG A 230 -0.01 29.67 15.16
N LYS A 231 -0.83 28.74 15.64
CA LYS A 231 -1.05 27.44 14.98
C LYS A 231 -1.64 27.63 13.58
N LEU A 232 -2.68 28.46 13.45
CA LEU A 232 -3.30 28.77 12.15
C LEU A 232 -2.34 29.53 11.22
N GLU A 233 -1.55 30.46 11.74
CA GLU A 233 -0.53 31.18 10.96
C GLU A 233 0.58 30.26 10.45
N ASN A 234 1.01 29.29 11.26
CA ASN A 234 1.97 28.27 10.85
C ASN A 234 1.38 27.37 9.75
N GLU A 235 0.12 26.96 9.87
CA GLU A 235 -0.55 26.15 8.85
C GLU A 235 -0.77 26.94 7.55
N LYS A 236 -1.19 28.22 7.65
CA LYS A 236 -1.26 29.13 6.51
C LYS A 236 0.09 29.21 5.79
N ARG A 237 1.19 29.48 6.51
CA ARG A 237 2.54 29.55 5.95
C ARG A 237 2.95 28.23 5.28
N ARG A 238 2.58 27.09 5.87
CA ARG A 238 2.85 25.75 5.29
C ARG A 238 2.09 25.54 3.97
N ILE A 239 0.82 25.93 3.92
CA ILE A 239 -0.01 25.85 2.71
C ILE A 239 0.54 26.78 1.63
N GLU A 240 0.90 28.02 1.97
CA GLU A 240 1.51 28.98 1.03
C GLU A 240 2.80 28.43 0.41
N ARG A 241 3.69 27.83 1.21
CA ARG A 241 4.90 27.16 0.68
C ARG A 241 4.56 26.00 -0.26
N THR A 242 3.51 25.25 0.04
CA THR A 242 3.06 24.13 -0.78
C THR A 242 2.50 24.63 -2.12
N ILE A 243 1.73 25.73 -2.11
CA ILE A 243 1.24 26.38 -3.33
C ILE A 243 2.41 26.82 -4.21
N ILE A 244 3.40 27.51 -3.64
CA ILE A 244 4.59 27.95 -4.39
C ILE A 244 5.33 26.76 -4.98
N SER A 245 5.53 25.68 -4.21
CA SER A 245 6.18 24.47 -4.70
C SER A 245 5.39 23.80 -5.83
N LEU A 246 4.06 23.74 -5.73
CA LEU A 246 3.20 23.17 -6.77
C LEU A 246 3.18 24.03 -8.03
N GLN A 247 3.21 25.36 -7.91
CA GLN A 247 3.31 26.28 -9.04
C GLN A 247 4.65 26.11 -9.77
N ALA A 248 5.77 26.07 -9.04
CA ALA A 248 7.09 25.84 -9.64
C ALA A 248 7.17 24.48 -10.36
N ARG A 249 6.55 23.45 -9.78
CA ARG A 249 6.45 22.13 -10.39
C ARG A 249 5.58 22.14 -11.64
N LEU A 250 4.50 22.92 -11.65
CA LEU A 250 3.63 23.08 -12.80
C LEU A 250 4.39 23.73 -13.96
N SER A 251 5.12 24.82 -13.69
CA SER A 251 5.95 25.48 -14.71
C SER A 251 7.03 24.55 -15.28
N GLU A 252 7.66 23.72 -14.44
CA GLU A 252 8.64 22.72 -14.91
C GLU A 252 8.00 21.70 -15.86
N LEU A 253 6.77 21.26 -15.56
CA LEU A 253 6.02 20.36 -16.44
C LEU A 253 5.61 21.02 -17.75
N GLU A 254 5.16 22.28 -17.72
CA GLU A 254 4.82 23.06 -18.91
C GLU A 254 6.04 23.26 -19.81
N ASP A 255 7.18 23.62 -19.25
CA ASP A 255 8.46 23.73 -19.97
C ASP A 255 8.89 22.40 -20.58
N THR A 256 8.69 21.30 -19.86
CA THR A 256 9.01 19.95 -20.34
C THR A 256 8.09 19.55 -21.49
N LEU A 257 6.79 19.88 -21.38
CA LEU A 257 5.80 19.61 -22.42
C LEU A 257 6.06 20.43 -23.68
N ALA A 258 6.44 21.71 -23.53
CA ALA A 258 6.80 22.60 -24.64
C ALA A 258 8.06 22.15 -25.39
N LYS A 259 8.98 21.47 -24.69
CA LYS A 259 10.22 20.92 -25.27
C LYS A 259 10.04 19.53 -25.88
N MET A 260 8.90 18.87 -25.70
CA MET A 260 8.63 17.61 -26.39
C MET A 260 8.28 17.88 -27.86
N PRO A 261 8.91 17.17 -28.82
CA PRO A 261 8.58 17.32 -30.22
C PRO A 261 7.15 16.83 -30.45
N VAL A 262 6.29 17.73 -30.95
CA VAL A 262 4.98 17.35 -31.48
C VAL A 262 5.24 16.43 -32.67
N THR A 263 4.97 15.14 -32.50
CA THR A 263 5.15 14.14 -33.56
C THR A 263 4.36 14.58 -34.82
N PRO A 264 4.94 14.48 -36.02
CA PRO A 264 4.38 15.05 -37.25
C PRO A 264 3.07 14.38 -37.73
N PHE A 265 2.56 13.40 -36.97
CA PHE A 265 1.31 12.72 -37.27
C PHE A 265 0.09 13.65 -37.17
N ILE A 266 0.15 14.68 -36.32
CA ILE A 266 -0.94 15.67 -36.21
C ILE A 266 -0.95 16.61 -37.42
N PHE A 267 0.21 16.92 -38.01
CA PHE A 267 0.28 17.72 -39.24
C PHE A 267 -0.17 16.94 -40.48
N CYS A 268 0.12 15.65 -40.58
CA CYS A 268 -0.35 14.82 -41.70
C CYS A 268 -1.89 14.73 -41.76
N PHE A 269 -2.58 14.67 -40.61
CA PHE A 269 -4.04 14.59 -40.58
C PHE A 269 -4.69 15.91 -41.03
N PHE A 270 -4.12 17.06 -40.66
CA PHE A 270 -4.62 18.37 -41.12
C PHE A 270 -4.26 18.68 -42.59
N PHE A 271 -3.14 18.15 -43.10
CA PHE A 271 -2.74 18.37 -44.50
C PHE A 271 -3.51 17.49 -45.49
N LEU A 272 -3.86 16.25 -45.12
CA LEU A 272 -4.68 15.36 -45.96
C LEU A 272 -6.13 15.85 -46.12
N LEU A 273 -6.69 16.53 -45.12
CA LEU A 273 -8.02 17.15 -45.19
C LEU A 273 -8.07 18.43 -46.05
N ARG A 274 -6.92 19.04 -46.39
CA ARG A 274 -6.84 20.21 -47.28
C ARG A 274 -6.56 19.89 -48.75
N LEU A 275 -6.29 18.63 -49.10
CA LEU A 275 -5.98 18.21 -50.48
C LEU A 275 -7.21 17.73 -51.27
N LEU A 276 -8.41 17.78 -50.68
CA LEU A 276 -9.68 17.53 -51.36
C LEU A 276 -10.47 18.83 -51.47
N SER A 277 -10.03 19.74 -52.33
CA SER A 277 -10.86 20.81 -52.89
C SER A 277 -10.37 21.09 -54.30
N PRO A 278 -11.24 21.05 -55.33
CA PRO A 278 -10.81 21.35 -56.69
C PRO A 278 -10.68 22.85 -56.88
N LEU A 279 -9.63 23.22 -57.63
CA LEU A 279 -9.37 24.57 -58.13
C LEU A 279 -10.23 24.80 -59.38
N VAL A 280 -11.11 25.81 -59.39
CA VAL A 280 -11.40 26.62 -60.59
C VAL A 280 -11.67 28.05 -60.13
N ALA A 281 -10.90 28.98 -60.70
CA ALA A 281 -11.07 30.42 -60.63
C ALA A 281 -11.96 30.90 -61.79
N ASP A 282 -12.74 31.96 -61.58
CA ASP A 282 -12.66 33.17 -62.42
C ASP A 282 -13.53 34.30 -61.87
N ASN A 283 -12.98 35.51 -61.87
CA ASN A 283 -13.68 36.77 -61.61
C ASN A 283 -13.90 37.49 -62.95
N THR A 284 -15.14 37.56 -63.43
CA THR A 284 -15.61 38.65 -64.31
C THR A 284 -17.07 38.95 -64.00
N GLY A 285 -17.44 40.23 -64.07
CA GLY A 285 -18.58 40.79 -63.35
C GLY A 285 -19.96 40.73 -64.02
N VAL A 286 -20.93 41.08 -63.16
CA VAL A 286 -22.22 41.74 -63.39
C VAL A 286 -23.40 40.90 -63.93
N SER A 287 -24.41 40.83 -63.04
CA SER A 287 -25.88 40.81 -63.23
C SER A 287 -26.67 39.51 -63.02
N SER A 288 -27.60 39.64 -62.06
CA SER A 288 -28.95 39.07 -61.96
C SER A 288 -29.15 37.57 -61.68
N GLY A 289 -29.66 37.28 -60.48
CA GLY A 289 -30.45 36.08 -60.18
C GLY A 289 -30.40 35.65 -58.70
N GLN A 290 -31.45 35.97 -57.93
CA GLN A 290 -31.78 35.37 -56.60
C GLN A 290 -31.83 33.83 -56.68
N ILE A 291 -31.77 33.04 -55.60
CA ILE A 291 -32.81 32.72 -54.58
C ILE A 291 -32.11 31.75 -53.55
N PRO A 292 -32.62 31.41 -52.35
CA PRO A 292 -32.78 32.15 -51.08
C PRO A 292 -31.93 31.55 -49.91
N ILE A 293 -31.70 32.32 -48.85
CA ILE A 293 -31.12 31.84 -47.57
C ILE A 293 -32.27 31.65 -46.55
N PRO A 294 -32.41 30.51 -45.85
CA PRO A 294 -33.39 30.37 -44.78
C PRO A 294 -32.99 31.18 -43.54
N ALA A 295 -33.96 31.91 -43.00
CA ALA A 295 -33.83 32.77 -41.83
C ALA A 295 -33.61 31.96 -40.54
N ILE A 296 -32.71 32.46 -39.70
CA ILE A 296 -32.50 32.01 -38.32
C ILE A 296 -33.65 32.57 -37.47
N PRO A 297 -34.36 31.77 -36.66
CA PRO A 297 -35.40 32.29 -35.79
C PRO A 297 -34.80 33.06 -34.61
N ASP A 298 -35.29 34.29 -34.39
CA ASP A 298 -34.95 35.12 -33.24
C ASP A 298 -35.51 34.53 -31.94
N ILE A 299 -34.67 34.55 -30.90
CA ILE A 299 -35.04 34.20 -29.53
C ILE A 299 -35.86 35.36 -28.94
N PRO A 300 -37.09 35.15 -28.46
CA PRO A 300 -37.87 36.24 -27.88
C PRO A 300 -37.26 36.69 -26.55
N GLU A 301 -36.94 37.98 -26.47
CA GLU A 301 -36.58 38.68 -25.24
C GLU A 301 -37.87 38.89 -24.41
N VAL A 302 -37.99 38.19 -23.27
CA VAL A 302 -39.12 38.35 -22.35
C VAL A 302 -38.66 39.18 -21.15
N THR A 303 -38.99 40.47 -21.18
CA THR A 303 -38.93 41.35 -20.02
C THR A 303 -40.16 41.09 -19.15
N VAL A 304 -39.99 40.50 -17.96
CA VAL A 304 -41.03 40.52 -16.92
C VAL A 304 -40.38 40.91 -15.59
N GLY A 305 -40.77 42.08 -15.09
CA GLY A 305 -40.48 42.51 -13.73
C GLY A 305 -41.25 41.70 -12.69
N GLY A 306 -40.64 41.55 -11.52
CA GLY A 306 -41.33 41.31 -10.24
C GLY A 306 -41.62 39.86 -9.85
N GLY A 307 -40.88 39.37 -8.83
CA GLY A 307 -41.46 38.56 -7.75
C GLY A 307 -41.40 37.02 -7.85
N ILE A 308 -40.36 36.44 -7.22
CA ILE A 308 -40.29 35.15 -6.49
C ILE A 308 -40.97 33.91 -7.13
N ARG A 309 -40.19 32.89 -7.55
CA ARG A 309 -40.55 31.45 -7.38
C ARG A 309 -39.34 30.49 -7.25
N ARG A 310 -39.58 29.44 -6.46
CA ARG A 310 -38.73 28.28 -6.08
C ARG A 310 -38.09 27.52 -7.25
N PRO A 311 -36.95 26.82 -7.03
CA PRO A 311 -36.40 25.88 -7.99
C PRO A 311 -37.21 24.56 -8.05
N PRO A 312 -37.32 23.92 -9.24
CA PRO A 312 -38.04 22.65 -9.43
C PRO A 312 -37.22 21.44 -8.96
N ALA A 313 -37.91 20.41 -8.45
CA ALA A 313 -37.31 19.14 -8.07
C ALA A 313 -36.85 18.33 -9.32
N PRO A 314 -35.71 17.62 -9.26
CA PRO A 314 -35.24 16.79 -10.36
C PRO A 314 -36.11 15.54 -10.57
N PRO A 315 -36.23 15.03 -11.81
CA PRO A 315 -37.06 13.87 -12.11
C PRO A 315 -36.48 12.57 -11.52
N ALA A 316 -37.38 11.73 -10.97
CA ALA A 316 -37.03 10.42 -10.44
C ALA A 316 -36.68 9.43 -11.56
N ILE A 317 -35.46 8.92 -11.54
CA ILE A 317 -35.01 7.82 -12.42
C ILE A 317 -35.57 6.51 -11.86
N GLN A 318 -36.44 5.83 -12.60
CA GLN A 318 -36.87 4.47 -12.26
C GLN A 318 -35.78 3.47 -12.68
N PRO A 319 -35.42 2.49 -11.82
CA PRO A 319 -34.46 1.47 -12.18
C PRO A 319 -35.03 0.50 -13.23
N PRO A 320 -34.18 -0.07 -14.12
CA PRO A 320 -34.64 -1.01 -15.13
C PRO A 320 -35.09 -2.34 -14.52
N ILE A 321 -36.18 -2.89 -15.08
CA ILE A 321 -36.68 -4.23 -14.78
C ILE A 321 -35.81 -5.25 -15.54
N PHE A 322 -34.99 -6.01 -14.83
CA PHE A 322 -34.25 -7.13 -15.41
C PHE A 322 -35.16 -8.36 -15.53
N ARG A 323 -35.48 -8.74 -16.77
CA ARG A 323 -36.08 -10.04 -17.08
C ARG A 323 -35.05 -11.15 -16.88
N GLN A 324 -35.34 -12.07 -15.97
CA GLN A 324 -34.63 -13.33 -15.82
C GLN A 324 -34.88 -14.19 -17.06
N GLN A 325 -33.81 -14.61 -17.76
CA GLN A 325 -33.86 -15.76 -18.65
C GLN A 325 -32.78 -16.76 -18.25
N ASN A 326 -33.26 -17.98 -18.01
CA ASN A 326 -32.53 -19.16 -17.60
C ASN A 326 -32.00 -19.90 -18.83
N ARG A 327 -30.77 -20.42 -18.69
CA ARG A 327 -30.32 -21.77 -19.09
C ARG A 327 -29.91 -22.05 -20.57
N SER A 328 -28.59 -22.25 -20.72
CA SER A 328 -27.88 -23.45 -21.23
C SER A 328 -27.56 -23.70 -22.71
N LEU A 329 -26.31 -24.18 -22.87
CA LEU A 329 -25.73 -25.18 -23.81
C LEU A 329 -25.18 -24.73 -25.18
N LEU A 330 -23.86 -24.93 -25.33
CA LEU A 330 -23.05 -25.19 -26.53
C LEU A 330 -23.53 -26.47 -27.28
N PRO A 331 -23.17 -26.76 -28.57
CA PRO A 331 -21.81 -26.66 -29.17
C PRO A 331 -21.65 -26.29 -30.68
N GLU A 332 -20.41 -25.80 -31.01
CA GLU A 332 -19.44 -26.09 -32.13
C GLU A 332 -19.84 -26.98 -33.35
N PRO A 333 -19.06 -27.10 -34.48
CA PRO A 333 -17.79 -26.45 -34.89
C PRO A 333 -17.63 -26.12 -36.42
N GLU A 334 -16.41 -25.70 -36.79
CA GLU A 334 -15.71 -25.82 -38.11
C GLU A 334 -15.99 -24.77 -39.21
N THR A 335 -15.07 -24.29 -40.05
CA THR A 335 -13.72 -24.61 -40.58
C THR A 335 -13.15 -23.24 -41.08
N GLY A 336 -11.86 -22.88 -41.09
CA GLY A 336 -10.73 -23.46 -41.82
C GLY A 336 -10.10 -22.42 -42.78
N GLY A 337 -8.76 -22.34 -42.83
CA GLY A 337 -7.97 -21.70 -43.92
C GLY A 337 -7.31 -20.36 -43.55
N SER A 338 -6.07 -20.30 -43.05
CA SER A 338 -4.76 -20.54 -43.72
C SER A 338 -4.33 -19.43 -44.69
N LYS A 339 -3.20 -18.78 -44.37
CA LYS A 339 -1.98 -18.55 -45.20
C LYS A 339 -1.25 -17.26 -44.77
N THR A 340 -0.15 -17.37 -44.02
CA THR A 340 1.27 -17.41 -44.48
C THR A 340 1.73 -16.13 -45.15
N GLY A 341 2.61 -15.36 -44.48
CA GLY A 341 4.02 -15.24 -44.87
C GLY A 341 4.26 -13.78 -45.30
N THR A 342 5.40 -13.13 -45.11
CA THR A 342 6.77 -13.61 -44.96
C THR A 342 7.60 -12.47 -44.39
N ALA A 343 8.60 -12.83 -43.60
CA ALA A 343 9.62 -11.97 -43.01
C ALA A 343 10.65 -11.44 -44.02
N ALA A 344 11.47 -10.51 -43.53
CA ALA A 344 12.85 -10.13 -43.90
C ALA A 344 12.94 -8.61 -44.09
N SER A 345 13.99 -7.88 -43.72
CA SER A 345 15.27 -8.11 -43.04
C SER A 345 15.96 -6.74 -43.09
N GLY A 346 16.78 -6.35 -42.10
CA GLY A 346 17.60 -5.15 -42.25
C GLY A 346 18.28 -4.63 -40.97
N LYS A 347 19.47 -5.16 -40.69
CA LYS A 347 20.42 -4.75 -39.64
C LYS A 347 20.92 -3.31 -39.82
N SER A 348 21.11 -2.54 -38.73
CA SER A 348 22.45 -2.31 -38.14
C SER A 348 22.45 -1.25 -37.01
N SER A 349 23.13 -1.64 -35.92
CA SER A 349 23.94 -0.84 -34.97
C SER A 349 23.61 0.62 -34.65
N THR A 350 23.31 0.91 -33.39
CA THR A 350 24.15 1.76 -32.52
C THR A 350 23.68 1.67 -31.07
N ALA A 351 24.58 1.25 -30.18
CA ALA A 351 24.36 1.24 -28.74
C ALA A 351 24.56 2.65 -28.17
N LYS A 352 23.51 3.22 -27.56
CA LYS A 352 23.59 4.27 -26.53
C LYS A 352 22.54 4.01 -25.46
N SER A 353 23.01 4.15 -24.22
CA SER A 353 22.33 3.92 -22.95
C SER A 353 21.00 4.66 -22.81
N ALA A 354 19.92 3.90 -22.58
CA ALA A 354 18.61 4.40 -22.18
C ALA A 354 18.19 3.76 -20.84
N ALA A 355 18.97 4.01 -19.80
CA ALA A 355 18.54 3.81 -18.42
C ALA A 355 18.90 5.10 -17.69
N LEU A 356 17.93 5.97 -17.47
CA LEU A 356 17.92 7.10 -16.50
C LEU A 356 16.67 8.00 -16.59
N ASN A 357 15.64 7.65 -17.37
CA ASN A 357 14.36 8.40 -17.40
C ASN A 357 13.35 7.92 -16.36
N GLY A 358 13.74 7.87 -15.07
CA GLY A 358 12.87 7.37 -13.99
C GLY A 358 12.78 8.24 -12.73
N LEU A 359 13.73 9.14 -12.52
CA LEU A 359 13.79 9.95 -11.30
C LEU A 359 13.28 11.37 -11.57
N ASN A 360 11.96 11.47 -11.68
CA ASN A 360 11.25 12.74 -11.67
C ASN A 360 11.14 13.23 -10.21
N ALA A 361 11.17 14.55 -10.00
CA ALA A 361 10.86 15.18 -8.72
C ALA A 361 9.57 14.64 -8.05
N LYS A 362 8.62 14.03 -8.78
CA LYS A 362 7.35 13.47 -8.29
C LYS A 362 7.62 12.20 -7.50
N THR A 363 8.52 11.39 -8.01
CA THR A 363 9.03 10.20 -7.33
C THR A 363 9.79 10.59 -6.05
N LEU A 364 10.52 11.71 -6.07
CA LEU A 364 11.24 12.23 -4.90
C LEU A 364 10.31 12.89 -3.85
N SER A 365 9.27 13.62 -4.28
CA SER A 365 8.22 14.14 -3.38
C SER A 365 7.40 13.02 -2.75
N ALA A 366 7.11 11.93 -3.50
CA ALA A 366 6.41 10.77 -2.97
C ALA A 366 7.25 10.02 -1.91
N LEU A 367 8.58 10.00 -2.09
CA LEU A 367 9.51 9.36 -1.16
C LEU A 367 9.69 10.16 0.16
N THR A 368 9.53 11.49 0.12
CA THR A 368 9.67 12.38 1.29
C THR A 368 8.39 12.52 2.12
N GLN A 369 7.22 12.15 1.59
CA GLN A 369 5.94 12.16 2.32
C GLN A 369 5.76 10.95 3.26
N ASN A 370 6.57 9.90 3.10
CA ASN A 370 6.55 8.74 3.98
C ASN A 370 7.68 8.87 5.02
N SER A 371 7.31 9.15 6.27
CA SER A 371 8.26 9.40 7.37
C SER A 371 9.19 8.22 7.67
N GLY A 372 8.83 6.99 7.27
CA GLY A 372 9.74 5.84 7.31
C GLY A 372 10.87 5.91 6.27
N ASN A 373 10.61 6.50 5.11
CA ASN A 373 11.57 6.58 4.01
C ASN A 373 12.59 7.71 4.21
N LEU A 374 12.22 8.79 4.90
CA LEU A 374 13.16 9.84 5.31
C LEU A 374 14.21 9.34 6.31
N ALA A 375 13.81 8.47 7.25
CA ALA A 375 14.75 7.85 8.18
C ALA A 375 15.70 6.86 7.47
N LEU A 376 15.18 6.12 6.47
CA LEU A 376 15.98 5.25 5.60
C LEU A 376 16.98 6.05 4.74
N LEU A 377 16.57 7.18 4.16
CA LEU A 377 17.45 8.05 3.37
C LEU A 377 18.52 8.73 4.26
N ASN A 378 18.15 9.14 5.47
CA ASN A 378 19.09 9.75 6.42
C ASN A 378 20.12 8.74 6.96
N ASN A 379 19.72 7.47 7.11
CA ASN A 379 20.61 6.37 7.48
C ASN A 379 21.48 5.88 6.31
N LEU A 380 21.00 6.01 5.07
CA LEU A 380 21.71 5.62 3.86
C LEU A 380 22.77 6.65 3.44
N LEU A 381 22.57 7.93 3.75
CA LEU A 381 23.49 9.02 3.36
C LEU A 381 24.67 9.26 4.33
N GLY A 382 24.74 8.53 5.45
CA GLY A 382 25.85 8.59 6.39
C GLY A 382 25.99 9.95 7.09
N SER A 383 25.59 10.01 8.35
CA SER A 383 25.91 11.12 9.24
C SER A 383 27.39 11.08 9.64
N ASP A 384 28.28 11.41 8.70
CA ASP A 384 29.65 11.80 9.01
C ASP A 384 29.80 13.32 8.86
N ALA A 385 29.18 14.03 9.79
CA ALA A 385 29.49 15.40 10.12
C ALA A 385 29.09 15.60 11.58
N GLY A 386 30.05 15.40 12.48
CA GLY A 386 29.85 15.66 13.91
C GLY A 386 29.47 17.12 14.13
N LEU A 387 28.21 17.38 14.41
CA LEU A 387 27.71 18.62 14.99
C LEU A 387 26.52 18.28 15.90
N GLY A 388 26.71 18.58 17.18
CA GLY A 388 25.65 18.52 18.18
C GLY A 388 24.70 19.72 18.05
N ASP A 389 23.55 19.53 18.68
CA ASP A 389 22.52 20.50 19.01
C ASP A 389 21.58 20.98 17.88
N SER A 390 20.28 20.85 18.17
CA SER A 390 19.11 21.36 17.44
C SER A 390 18.91 20.96 15.95
N VAL A 391 18.02 19.99 15.70
CA VAL A 391 17.41 19.77 14.36
C VAL A 391 15.92 20.12 14.40
N THR A 392 15.65 21.41 14.56
CA THR A 392 14.51 22.08 13.92
C THR A 392 15.07 22.91 12.78
N GLY A 393 15.06 22.36 11.57
CA GLY A 393 15.43 23.08 10.35
C GLY A 393 16.50 22.37 9.53
N LEU A 394 16.12 21.30 8.82
CA LEU A 394 16.81 20.99 7.59
C LEU A 394 16.23 21.90 6.51
N GLN A 395 16.91 23.03 6.29
CA GLN A 395 16.80 23.77 5.04
C GLN A 395 17.02 22.76 3.91
N THR A 396 16.05 22.69 3.02
CA THR A 396 16.18 22.05 1.73
C THR A 396 17.23 22.81 0.93
N ASP A 397 18.50 22.42 1.04
CA ASP A 397 19.51 22.85 0.07
C ASP A 397 19.19 22.17 -1.26
N THR A 398 18.33 22.84 -2.02
CA THR A 398 17.86 22.52 -3.37
C THR A 398 18.92 22.81 -4.44
N ASN A 399 20.19 22.48 -4.20
CA ASN A 399 21.28 22.79 -5.14
C ASN A 399 22.07 21.55 -5.60
N GLY A 400 21.38 20.45 -5.90
CA GLY A 400 21.92 19.35 -6.73
C GLY A 400 23.13 18.58 -6.17
N THR A 401 23.64 18.95 -4.99
CA THR A 401 24.85 18.42 -4.35
C THR A 401 24.64 17.02 -3.81
N VAL A 402 23.43 16.73 -3.33
CA VAL A 402 23.03 15.38 -2.90
C VAL A 402 22.90 14.45 -4.11
N LEU A 403 22.35 14.94 -5.23
CA LEU A 403 22.21 14.15 -6.45
C LEU A 403 23.57 13.84 -7.09
N THR A 404 24.50 14.80 -7.09
CA THR A 404 25.88 14.58 -7.58
C THR A 404 26.65 13.61 -6.70
N LYS A 405 26.49 13.65 -5.37
CA LYS A 405 27.07 12.65 -4.44
C LYS A 405 26.47 11.26 -4.63
N ILE A 406 25.16 11.15 -4.86
CA ILE A 406 24.49 9.87 -5.15
C ILE A 406 24.99 9.29 -6.47
N LEU A 407 25.14 10.12 -7.51
CA LEU A 407 25.64 9.68 -8.81
C LEU A 407 27.11 9.22 -8.76
N THR A 408 27.96 9.92 -7.99
CA THR A 408 29.37 9.52 -7.83
C THR A 408 29.53 8.25 -7.01
N GLU A 409 28.73 8.03 -5.97
CA GLU A 409 28.77 6.76 -5.20
C GLU A 409 28.18 5.58 -6.01
N LEU A 410 27.17 5.80 -6.85
CA LEU A 410 26.65 4.77 -7.75
C LEU A 410 27.67 4.36 -8.83
N GLU A 411 28.45 5.30 -9.35
CA GLU A 411 29.53 5.03 -10.31
C GLU A 411 30.69 4.24 -9.66
N LYS A 412 30.95 4.53 -8.38
CA LYS A 412 31.93 3.80 -7.56
C LYS A 412 31.48 2.36 -7.24
N LEU A 413 30.19 2.13 -7.02
CA LEU A 413 29.62 0.80 -6.82
C LEU A 413 29.62 -0.03 -8.11
N GLN A 414 29.36 0.58 -9.27
CA GLN A 414 29.47 -0.13 -10.55
C GLN A 414 30.91 -0.55 -10.88
N THR A 415 31.90 0.29 -10.57
CA THR A 415 33.31 -0.05 -10.79
C THR A 415 33.82 -1.14 -9.84
N GLN A 416 33.34 -1.18 -8.60
CA GLN A 416 33.66 -2.28 -7.66
C GLN A 416 33.00 -3.61 -8.05
N THR A 417 31.77 -3.57 -8.59
CA THR A 417 31.06 -4.78 -9.02
C THR A 417 31.71 -5.41 -10.26
N ALA A 418 32.27 -4.59 -11.16
CA ALA A 418 33.02 -5.06 -12.33
C ALA A 418 34.39 -5.69 -11.98
N GLN A 419 34.99 -5.31 -10.86
CA GLN A 419 36.27 -5.89 -10.38
C GLN A 419 36.08 -7.21 -9.62
N ALA A 420 34.95 -7.40 -8.94
CA ALA A 420 34.63 -8.65 -8.25
C ALA A 420 34.35 -9.83 -9.19
N SER A 421 33.92 -9.58 -10.43
CA SER A 421 33.59 -10.62 -11.41
C SER A 421 34.82 -11.29 -12.08
N GLN A 422 36.04 -10.82 -11.82
CA GLN A 422 37.27 -11.38 -12.43
C GLN A 422 38.07 -12.30 -11.50
N THR A 423 37.68 -12.47 -10.23
CA THR A 423 38.48 -13.24 -9.26
C THR A 423 37.90 -14.63 -8.89
N GLU A 424 36.71 -15.00 -9.37
CA GLU A 424 36.03 -16.25 -8.96
C GLU A 424 36.25 -17.46 -9.89
N HIS A 425 37.08 -17.36 -10.93
CA HIS A 425 37.37 -18.50 -11.83
C HIS A 425 38.62 -19.32 -11.49
N ALA A 426 39.22 -19.14 -10.31
CA ALA A 426 40.42 -19.89 -9.92
C ALA A 426 40.40 -20.33 -8.45
N ARG A 427 39.50 -21.25 -8.08
CA ARG A 427 39.73 -22.31 -7.07
C ARG A 427 38.44 -23.08 -6.81
N ASN A 428 38.36 -24.32 -7.30
CA ASN A 428 37.67 -25.41 -6.61
C ASN A 428 38.07 -26.76 -7.23
N GLN A 429 39.02 -27.44 -6.58
CA GLN A 429 39.22 -28.89 -6.64
C GLN A 429 39.58 -29.40 -5.23
N GLY A 430 38.92 -30.48 -4.81
CA GLY A 430 39.15 -31.26 -3.58
C GLY A 430 38.41 -30.73 -2.35
N THR A 431 37.75 -31.52 -1.49
CA THR A 431 37.72 -32.97 -1.29
C THR A 431 36.55 -33.30 -0.34
N ALA A 432 36.00 -34.51 -0.43
CA ALA A 432 34.94 -35.05 0.42
C ALA A 432 35.40 -35.41 1.85
N GLY A 433 34.47 -35.43 2.81
CA GLY A 433 34.66 -35.97 4.17
C GLY A 433 33.44 -35.76 5.08
N GLU A 434 32.97 -36.86 5.67
CA GLU A 434 31.65 -37.14 6.27
C GLU A 434 31.32 -36.59 7.68
N ASN A 435 29.99 -36.58 7.93
CA ASN A 435 29.22 -36.81 9.17
C ASN A 435 29.19 -35.75 10.28
N THR A 436 27.98 -35.24 10.61
CA THR A 436 27.17 -35.67 11.78
C THR A 436 25.76 -35.05 11.69
N ALA A 437 24.74 -35.86 12.01
CA ALA A 437 23.32 -35.55 11.91
C ALA A 437 22.83 -34.57 13.00
N GLU A 438 21.80 -33.76 12.69
CA GLU A 438 20.64 -33.52 13.56
C GLU A 438 19.56 -32.63 12.90
N ASN A 439 18.31 -33.08 12.98
CA ASN A 439 17.04 -32.36 12.86
C ASN A 439 16.77 -31.48 11.63
N SER A 440 16.39 -32.12 10.51
CA SER A 440 15.68 -31.46 9.41
C SER A 440 14.17 -31.68 9.51
N VAL A 441 13.43 -30.64 9.87
CA VAL A 441 12.06 -30.44 9.34
C VAL A 441 12.17 -30.47 7.80
N PRO A 442 11.31 -31.18 7.05
CA PRO A 442 11.49 -31.28 5.61
C PRO A 442 11.41 -29.88 5.00
N GLN A 443 12.51 -29.39 4.41
CA GLN A 443 12.44 -28.29 3.46
C GLN A 443 11.63 -28.81 2.27
N THR A 444 10.34 -28.49 2.22
CA THR A 444 9.54 -28.63 1.00
C THR A 444 10.15 -27.75 -0.07
N THR A 445 10.85 -28.36 -1.01
CA THR A 445 11.38 -27.71 -2.21
C THR A 445 10.21 -27.30 -3.10
N ALA A 446 10.12 -26.00 -3.40
CA ALA A 446 9.10 -25.44 -4.30
C ALA A 446 9.26 -26.03 -5.72
N ALA A 447 8.16 -26.40 -6.36
CA ALA A 447 8.19 -27.01 -7.70
C ALA A 447 8.66 -26.05 -8.80
N ALA A 448 8.36 -24.76 -8.65
CA ALA A 448 8.65 -23.76 -9.66
C ALA A 448 8.85 -22.36 -9.05
N GLU A 449 9.61 -21.55 -9.76
CA GLU A 449 9.82 -20.13 -9.48
C GLU A 449 9.20 -19.28 -10.61
N LEU A 450 8.40 -18.27 -10.26
CA LEU A 450 7.91 -17.30 -11.23
C LEU A 450 9.05 -16.36 -11.62
N ILE A 451 9.52 -16.46 -12.87
CA ILE A 451 10.60 -15.62 -13.38
C ILE A 451 10.05 -14.28 -13.87
N ARG A 452 8.96 -14.29 -14.62
CA ARG A 452 8.35 -13.11 -15.23
C ARG A 452 6.83 -13.25 -15.36
N LEU A 453 6.13 -12.15 -15.10
CA LEU A 453 4.73 -11.98 -15.43
C LEU A 453 4.53 -10.55 -15.93
N ARG A 454 4.55 -10.37 -17.26
CA ARG A 454 4.42 -9.06 -17.90
C ARG A 454 3.11 -8.98 -18.67
N ILE A 455 2.34 -7.92 -18.44
CA ILE A 455 1.05 -7.69 -19.13
C ILE A 455 1.04 -6.26 -19.68
N ASN A 456 0.77 -6.10 -20.98
CA ASN A 456 0.78 -4.82 -21.70
C ASN A 456 2.05 -3.98 -21.42
N GLY A 457 3.21 -4.65 -21.40
CA GLY A 457 4.51 -4.02 -21.13
C GLY A 457 4.81 -3.71 -19.65
N LYS A 458 3.85 -3.88 -18.73
CA LYS A 458 4.07 -3.70 -17.28
C LYS A 458 4.46 -5.03 -16.62
N GLU A 459 5.57 -5.04 -15.87
CA GLU A 459 5.96 -6.19 -15.03
C GLU A 459 5.02 -6.25 -13.82
N ILE A 460 4.15 -7.26 -13.79
CA ILE A 460 3.17 -7.49 -12.73
C ILE A 460 3.80 -8.28 -11.57
N LYS A 461 4.87 -9.05 -11.84
CA LYS A 461 5.62 -9.78 -10.80
C LYS A 461 6.05 -8.85 -9.66
N ASP A 462 6.44 -7.62 -9.96
CA ASP A 462 6.90 -6.62 -8.98
C ASP A 462 5.77 -6.07 -8.10
N ASP A 463 4.51 -6.20 -8.54
CA ASP A 463 3.32 -5.81 -7.76
C ASP A 463 2.86 -6.94 -6.79
N LEU A 464 3.49 -8.13 -6.84
CA LEU A 464 3.12 -9.27 -5.99
C LEU A 464 3.71 -9.10 -4.58
N VAL A 465 2.86 -9.20 -3.56
CA VAL A 465 3.22 -8.99 -2.15
C VAL A 465 3.54 -10.31 -1.45
N TYR A 466 2.88 -11.39 -1.85
CA TYR A 466 3.11 -12.72 -1.33
C TYR A 466 3.00 -13.72 -2.47
N THR A 467 3.92 -14.67 -2.51
CA THR A 467 3.89 -15.76 -3.48
C THR A 467 4.18 -17.08 -2.78
N PHE A 468 3.58 -18.16 -3.27
CA PHE A 468 3.91 -19.50 -2.83
C PHE A 468 3.85 -20.47 -4.00
N CYS A 469 4.61 -21.55 -3.91
CA CYS A 469 4.54 -22.65 -4.85
C CYS A 469 4.51 -23.96 -4.07
N SER A 470 3.61 -24.87 -4.45
CA SER A 470 3.59 -26.21 -3.87
C SER A 470 4.83 -27.01 -4.25
N SER A 471 5.12 -28.07 -3.52
CA SER A 471 5.98 -29.14 -4.04
C SER A 471 5.32 -29.78 -5.28
N PRO A 472 6.10 -30.39 -6.20
CA PRO A 472 5.53 -31.05 -7.36
C PRO A 472 4.75 -32.30 -6.92
N ALA A 473 3.56 -32.51 -7.49
CA ALA A 473 2.81 -33.74 -7.33
C ALA A 473 3.52 -34.90 -8.06
N ALA A 474 3.13 -36.14 -7.76
CA ALA A 474 3.71 -37.34 -8.40
C ALA A 474 3.61 -37.33 -9.94
N ASN A 475 2.62 -36.62 -10.49
CA ASN A 475 2.45 -36.44 -11.93
C ASN A 475 3.18 -35.21 -12.50
N GLY A 476 3.98 -34.50 -11.70
CA GLY A 476 4.69 -33.27 -12.08
C GLY A 476 3.85 -31.99 -12.06
N SER A 477 2.58 -32.06 -11.66
CA SER A 477 1.73 -30.86 -11.54
C SER A 477 2.07 -30.05 -10.30
N PHE A 478 1.86 -28.74 -10.33
CA PHE A 478 2.08 -27.87 -9.19
C PHE A 478 1.09 -26.70 -9.15
N LEU A 479 0.93 -26.13 -7.97
CA LEU A 479 0.12 -24.92 -7.74
C LEU A 479 1.05 -23.76 -7.42
N TYR A 480 0.87 -22.65 -8.12
CA TYR A 480 1.50 -21.38 -7.79
C TYR A 480 0.43 -20.36 -7.39
N GLY A 481 0.56 -19.75 -6.22
CA GLY A 481 -0.34 -18.70 -5.76
C GLY A 481 0.39 -17.39 -5.56
N ALA A 482 -0.31 -16.28 -5.83
CA ALA A 482 0.23 -14.95 -5.66
C ALA A 482 -0.84 -13.95 -5.23
N ASP A 483 -0.51 -13.15 -4.21
CA ASP A 483 -1.30 -11.99 -3.80
C ASP A 483 -0.71 -10.72 -4.40
N ARG A 484 -1.59 -9.87 -4.93
CA ARG A 484 -1.26 -8.58 -5.51
C ARG A 484 -2.05 -7.48 -4.83
N ARG A 485 -1.35 -6.41 -4.45
CA ARG A 485 -1.95 -5.21 -3.84
C ARG A 485 -1.56 -3.99 -4.66
N PHE A 486 -2.55 -3.26 -5.16
CA PHE A 486 -2.29 -2.07 -5.98
C PHE A 486 -3.36 -1.00 -5.75
N THR A 487 -3.04 0.25 -6.09
CA THR A 487 -3.94 1.39 -5.92
C THR A 487 -4.38 1.92 -7.27
N VAL A 488 -5.70 2.07 -7.46
CA VAL A 488 -6.29 2.72 -8.63
C VAL A 488 -7.26 3.78 -8.13
N ASN A 489 -7.12 5.02 -8.63
CA ASN A 489 -7.98 6.16 -8.26
C ASN A 489 -8.08 6.38 -6.73
N GLY A 490 -7.00 6.13 -5.99
CA GLY A 490 -6.95 6.26 -4.53
C GLY A 490 -7.64 5.14 -3.75
N ALA A 491 -8.25 4.15 -4.42
CA ALA A 491 -8.77 2.94 -3.80
C ALA A 491 -7.74 1.82 -3.88
N GLU A 492 -7.54 1.14 -2.76
CA GLU A 492 -6.69 -0.03 -2.68
C GLU A 492 -7.46 -1.28 -3.11
N LEU A 493 -6.87 -2.06 -4.02
CA LEU A 493 -7.45 -3.26 -4.59
C LEU A 493 -6.54 -4.44 -4.28
N ASN A 494 -7.15 -5.54 -3.85
CA ASN A 494 -6.47 -6.79 -3.52
C ASN A 494 -6.94 -7.91 -4.44
N GLU A 495 -5.96 -8.69 -4.92
CA GLU A 495 -6.20 -9.83 -5.80
C GLU A 495 -5.36 -11.02 -5.34
N THR A 496 -5.95 -12.20 -5.37
CA THR A 496 -5.25 -13.46 -5.16
C THR A 496 -5.42 -14.31 -6.42
N ALA A 497 -4.32 -14.58 -7.10
CA ALA A 497 -4.27 -15.42 -8.29
C ALA A 497 -3.72 -16.80 -7.95
N TYR A 498 -4.33 -17.83 -8.52
CA TYR A 498 -3.88 -19.21 -8.45
C TYR A 498 -3.64 -19.73 -9.86
N PHE A 499 -2.44 -20.26 -10.11
CA PHE A 499 -2.05 -20.92 -11.34
C PHE A 499 -1.84 -22.40 -11.05
N LEU A 500 -2.79 -23.22 -11.50
CA LEU A 500 -2.66 -24.67 -11.45
C LEU A 500 -2.01 -25.14 -12.74
N CYS A 501 -0.74 -25.54 -12.66
CA CYS A 501 0.04 -26.05 -13.77
C CYS A 501 -0.04 -27.57 -13.78
N ARG A 502 -0.87 -28.14 -14.66
CA ARG A 502 -1.00 -29.60 -14.82
C ARG A 502 -0.07 -30.09 -15.92
N LYS A 503 0.77 -31.08 -15.61
CA LYS A 503 1.59 -31.74 -16.63
C LYS A 503 0.71 -32.74 -17.39
N THR A 504 0.54 -32.55 -18.69
CA THR A 504 -0.27 -33.42 -19.55
C THR A 504 0.59 -34.47 -20.25
N GLU A 505 1.78 -34.08 -20.70
CA GLU A 505 2.75 -34.96 -21.37
C GLU A 505 4.18 -34.64 -20.90
N ALA A 506 5.19 -35.34 -21.44
CA ALA A 506 6.59 -35.20 -21.01
C ALA A 506 7.09 -33.74 -21.00
N GLN A 507 6.62 -32.91 -21.95
CA GLN A 507 6.99 -31.50 -22.12
C GLN A 507 5.79 -30.56 -22.27
N HIS A 508 4.56 -31.00 -21.99
CA HIS A 508 3.38 -30.13 -22.10
C HIS A 508 2.74 -29.88 -20.73
N TYR A 509 2.40 -28.62 -20.47
CA TYR A 509 1.60 -28.21 -19.32
C TYR A 509 0.33 -27.49 -19.78
N GLU A 510 -0.73 -27.66 -19.01
CA GLU A 510 -1.93 -26.86 -19.06
C GLU A 510 -1.98 -26.00 -17.79
N ILE A 511 -2.01 -24.68 -17.96
CA ILE A 511 -2.12 -23.73 -16.85
C ILE A 511 -3.58 -23.28 -16.76
N THR A 512 -4.25 -23.68 -15.67
CA THR A 512 -5.57 -23.16 -15.31
C THR A 512 -5.40 -22.04 -14.28
N MET A 513 -6.03 -20.89 -14.51
CA MET A 513 -5.98 -19.75 -13.60
C MET A 513 -7.31 -19.56 -12.87
N ASP A 514 -7.26 -19.37 -11.55
CA ASP A 514 -8.36 -18.82 -10.77
C ASP A 514 -7.96 -17.50 -10.11
N LEU A 515 -8.95 -16.63 -9.91
CA LEU A 515 -8.73 -15.27 -9.41
C LEU A 515 -9.81 -14.88 -8.41
N ARG A 516 -9.39 -14.48 -7.22
CA ARG A 516 -10.23 -13.81 -6.23
C ARG A 516 -9.86 -12.34 -6.18
N GLN A 517 -10.86 -11.46 -6.24
CA GLN A 517 -10.67 -10.02 -6.13
C GLN A 517 -11.56 -9.44 -5.04
N GLU A 518 -11.06 -8.44 -4.32
CA GLU A 518 -11.82 -7.71 -3.32
C GLU A 518 -11.47 -6.21 -3.37
N PRO A 519 -12.33 -5.35 -3.97
CA PRO A 519 -13.56 -5.65 -4.74
C PRO A 519 -13.32 -6.20 -6.15
N LEU A 520 -14.36 -6.75 -6.80
CA LEU A 520 -14.32 -7.22 -8.20
C LEU A 520 -13.89 -6.07 -9.13
N ASN A 521 -12.87 -6.32 -9.96
CA ASN A 521 -12.34 -5.35 -10.91
C ASN A 521 -12.05 -6.00 -12.27
N ALA A 522 -13.01 -5.91 -13.19
CA ALA A 522 -12.88 -6.44 -14.54
C ALA A 522 -11.78 -5.77 -15.38
N ASN A 523 -11.30 -4.58 -14.98
CA ASN A 523 -10.22 -3.88 -15.68
C ASN A 523 -8.83 -4.33 -15.21
N SER A 524 -8.73 -5.25 -14.25
CA SER A 524 -7.44 -5.75 -13.80
C SER A 524 -6.73 -6.60 -14.86
N PHE A 525 -5.42 -6.47 -14.93
CA PHE A 525 -4.58 -7.33 -15.76
C PHE A 525 -4.72 -8.81 -15.41
N LEU A 526 -4.82 -9.16 -14.13
CA LEU A 526 -5.00 -10.56 -13.72
C LEU A 526 -6.41 -11.07 -14.06
N TYR A 527 -7.42 -10.19 -14.06
CA TYR A 527 -8.76 -10.54 -14.50
C TYR A 527 -8.78 -10.89 -15.99
N LYS A 528 -8.18 -10.05 -16.84
CA LYS A 528 -8.05 -10.31 -18.28
C LYS A 528 -7.23 -11.57 -18.57
N LEU A 529 -6.18 -11.81 -17.79
CA LEU A 529 -5.38 -13.04 -17.92
C LEU A 529 -6.20 -14.29 -17.58
N ARG A 530 -7.04 -14.24 -16.54
CA ARG A 530 -7.92 -15.36 -16.16
C ARG A 530 -8.91 -15.72 -17.27
N GLU A 531 -9.37 -14.75 -18.05
CA GLU A 531 -10.28 -15.00 -19.18
C GLU A 531 -9.63 -15.82 -20.31
N LEU A 532 -8.31 -15.91 -20.36
CA LEU A 532 -7.57 -16.75 -21.31
C LEU A 532 -7.39 -18.19 -20.81
N SER A 533 -7.76 -18.49 -19.56
CA SER A 533 -7.61 -19.82 -18.96
C SER A 533 -8.63 -20.83 -19.52
N PRO A 534 -8.24 -22.09 -19.75
CA PRO A 534 -6.90 -22.66 -19.58
C PRO A 534 -5.96 -22.37 -20.76
N VAL A 535 -4.65 -22.32 -20.50
CA VAL A 535 -3.62 -22.10 -21.53
C VAL A 535 -2.66 -23.28 -21.61
N SER A 536 -2.38 -23.75 -22.83
CA SER A 536 -1.43 -24.83 -23.08
C SER A 536 -0.05 -24.28 -23.41
N VAL A 537 0.97 -24.85 -22.79
CA VAL A 537 2.35 -24.35 -22.83
C VAL A 537 3.34 -25.50 -22.92
N GLU A 538 4.40 -25.31 -23.69
CA GLU A 538 5.47 -26.29 -23.86
C GLU A 538 6.64 -25.95 -22.92
N GLN A 539 7.17 -26.97 -22.23
CA GLN A 539 8.36 -26.87 -21.41
C GLN A 539 9.59 -26.92 -22.30
N THR A 540 10.39 -25.85 -22.27
CA THR A 540 11.71 -25.78 -22.92
C THR A 540 12.79 -25.75 -21.84
N SER A 541 13.62 -26.79 -21.75
CA SER A 541 14.61 -26.94 -20.66
C SER A 541 13.92 -26.98 -19.28
N ASP A 542 14.40 -26.18 -18.34
CA ASP A 542 13.86 -25.94 -17.01
C ASP A 542 12.79 -24.84 -16.99
N ILE A 543 12.31 -24.36 -18.15
CA ILE A 543 11.38 -23.22 -18.22
C ILE A 543 10.09 -23.59 -18.94
N ILE A 544 8.98 -23.10 -18.41
CA ILE A 544 7.71 -22.99 -19.13
C ILE A 544 7.52 -21.52 -19.51
N PHE A 545 7.37 -21.28 -20.81
CA PHE A 545 7.19 -19.96 -21.38
C PHE A 545 5.85 -19.88 -22.11
N TRP A 546 5.11 -18.81 -21.85
CA TRP A 546 3.90 -18.50 -22.60
C TRP A 546 3.88 -17.03 -22.99
N HIS A 547 3.61 -16.78 -24.27
CA HIS A 547 3.41 -15.45 -24.80
C HIS A 547 2.10 -15.40 -25.58
N TYR A 548 1.29 -14.39 -25.25
CA TYR A 548 0.03 -14.11 -25.92
C TYR A 548 0.02 -12.68 -26.40
N LYS A 549 -0.49 -12.44 -27.62
CA LYS A 549 -0.57 -11.11 -28.20
C LYS A 549 -1.84 -10.95 -29.02
N ALA A 550 -2.69 -10.03 -28.58
CA ALA A 550 -3.89 -9.55 -29.26
C ALA A 550 -3.85 -8.01 -29.36
N SER A 551 -4.88 -7.42 -29.98
CA SER A 551 -4.97 -5.96 -30.21
C SER A 551 -4.95 -5.11 -28.93
N ASP A 552 -5.41 -5.66 -27.81
CA ASP A 552 -5.62 -4.95 -26.54
C ASP A 552 -4.95 -5.64 -25.33
N LEU A 553 -4.33 -6.80 -25.54
CA LEU A 553 -3.71 -7.62 -24.51
C LEU A 553 -2.46 -8.33 -25.01
N GLU A 554 -1.33 -8.05 -24.39
CA GLU A 554 -0.06 -8.76 -24.56
C GLU A 554 0.38 -9.31 -23.21
N VAL A 555 0.65 -10.62 -23.14
CA VAL A 555 1.06 -11.31 -21.91
C VAL A 555 2.35 -12.09 -22.16
N GLU A 556 3.25 -12.04 -21.19
CA GLU A 556 4.40 -12.96 -21.07
C GLU A 556 4.40 -13.55 -19.68
N LEU A 557 4.35 -14.89 -19.60
CA LEU A 557 4.40 -15.66 -18.37
C LEU A 557 5.55 -16.66 -18.45
N ILE A 558 6.43 -16.63 -17.45
CA ILE A 558 7.61 -17.50 -17.40
C ILE A 558 7.74 -18.12 -16.02
N PHE A 559 7.69 -19.45 -15.96
CA PHE A 559 8.04 -20.24 -14.78
C PHE A 559 9.32 -21.00 -15.02
N ARG A 560 10.23 -21.02 -14.05
CA ARG A 560 11.34 -21.98 -13.99
C ARG A 560 10.90 -23.16 -13.13
N ILE A 561 10.87 -24.36 -13.69
CA ILE A 561 10.63 -25.61 -12.98
C ILE A 561 11.91 -26.03 -12.27
N VAL A 562 11.84 -26.18 -10.96
CA VAL A 562 12.94 -26.70 -10.14
C VAL A 562 12.87 -28.22 -10.22
N HIS A 563 13.79 -28.80 -10.99
CA HIS A 563 13.93 -30.26 -11.05
C HIS A 563 14.72 -30.72 -9.81
N LEU A 564 14.16 -31.68 -9.09
CA LEU A 564 14.87 -32.41 -8.04
C LEU A 564 15.78 -33.47 -8.65
#